data_AF-A0A6V7VE08-F1
#
_entry.id   AF-A0A6V7VE08-F1
#
_cell.length_a   1.000
_cell.length_b   1.000
_cell.length_c   1.000
_cell.angle_alpha   90.00
_cell.angle_beta   90.00
_cell.angle_gamma   90.00
#
_symmetry.space_group_name_H-M   'P 1'
#
loop_
_entity.id
_entity.type
_entity.pdbx_description
1 polymer ?
#
loop_
_entity_poly.entity_id
_entity_poly.type
_entity_poly.pdbx_seq_one_letter_code
_entity_poly.pdbx_strand_id
1 'polypeptide(L)'
;MILSAKKKGLGTFVSEYGTTTLTDHAPIEYDMVKYWWGFLERHQVSYIVWSMSNKNESTAIIKANCTAAQVTQEECISESGIFVRDHLWSFDNGIIY
;
A
#
# COMPACT_ATOMS: atom_id res chain seq x y z
N MET A 1 -5.36 11.77 -14.93
CA MET A 1 -4.06 12.45 -14.75
C MET A 1 -2.89 11.61 -15.28
N ILE A 2 -2.66 10.40 -14.74
CA ILE A 2 -1.53 9.53 -15.12
C ILE A 2 -1.43 9.29 -16.64
N LEU A 3 -2.53 8.89 -17.28
CA LEU A 3 -2.52 8.63 -18.74
C LEU A 3 -2.21 9.88 -19.57
N SER A 4 -2.65 11.06 -19.11
CA SER A 4 -2.38 12.32 -19.80
C SER A 4 -0.90 12.71 -19.68
N ALA A 5 -0.28 12.51 -18.52
CA ALA A 5 1.14 12.73 -18.32
C ALA A 5 1.98 11.77 -19.17
N LYS A 6 1.63 10.48 -19.19
CA LYS A 6 2.27 9.45 -20.03
C LYS A 6 2.18 9.80 -21.52
N LYS A 7 1.02 10.24 -22.02
CA LYS A 7 0.85 10.70 -23.41
C LYS A 7 1.77 11.88 -23.78
N LYS A 8 2.21 12.66 -22.80
CA LYS A 8 3.14 13.78 -22.97
C LYS A 8 4.61 13.39 -22.73
N GLY A 9 4.91 12.11 -22.55
CA GLY A 9 6.27 11.63 -22.27
C GLY A 9 6.77 11.90 -20.85
N LEU A 10 5.87 12.22 -19.91
CA LEU A 10 6.22 12.49 -18.51
C LEU A 10 6.09 11.21 -17.68
N GLY A 11 7.08 10.97 -16.83
CA GLY A 11 7.02 9.93 -15.79
C GLY A 11 6.06 10.31 -14.67
N THR A 12 5.45 9.30 -14.06
CA THR A 12 4.57 9.47 -12.90
C THR A 12 4.97 8.49 -11.82
N PHE A 13 4.83 8.93 -10.57
CA PHE A 13 5.03 8.13 -9.37
C PHE A 13 3.90 8.44 -8.40
N VAL A 14 3.23 7.43 -7.86
CA VAL A 14 2.19 7.62 -6.83
C VAL A 14 2.89 7.59 -5.48
N SER A 15 3.24 8.77 -4.95
CA SER A 15 3.96 8.86 -3.67
C SER A 15 3.14 8.39 -2.49
N GLU A 16 1.82 8.28 -2.65
CA GLU A 16 0.90 7.90 -1.59
C GLU A 16 -0.41 7.31 -2.15
N TYR A 17 -0.88 6.23 -1.53
CA TYR A 17 -2.26 5.75 -1.64
C TYR A 17 -2.71 5.13 -0.30
N GLY A 18 -4.01 5.13 -0.04
CA GLY A 18 -4.60 4.49 1.14
C GLY A 18 -5.37 3.22 0.80
N THR A 19 -5.69 2.42 1.83
CA THR A 19 -6.48 1.18 1.71
C THR A 19 -7.97 1.38 1.99
N THR A 20 -8.41 2.61 2.28
CA THR A 20 -9.79 2.96 2.63
C THR A 20 -10.29 4.16 1.79
N THR A 21 -11.61 4.35 1.68
CA THR A 21 -12.25 5.33 0.77
C THR A 21 -12.66 6.66 1.38
N LEU A 22 -12.96 6.70 2.69
CA LEU A 22 -13.68 7.85 3.27
C LEU A 22 -13.00 8.46 4.50
N THR A 23 -12.36 7.67 5.35
CA THR A 23 -11.65 8.13 6.55
C THR A 23 -10.57 7.13 6.99
N ASP A 24 -9.72 7.57 7.91
CA ASP A 24 -8.71 6.76 8.59
C ASP A 24 -9.30 5.63 9.46
N HIS A 25 -10.63 5.58 9.67
CA HIS A 25 -11.32 4.51 10.40
C HIS A 25 -12.29 3.69 9.53
N ALA A 26 -12.33 3.95 8.22
CA ALA A 26 -13.17 3.17 7.32
C ALA A 26 -12.62 1.74 7.15
N PRO A 27 -13.47 0.76 6.78
CA PRO A 27 -13.02 -0.58 6.41
C PRO A 27 -12.07 -0.58 5.21
N ILE A 28 -11.28 -1.65 5.07
CA ILE A 28 -10.39 -1.84 3.91
C ILE A 28 -11.21 -2.14 2.66
N GLU A 29 -10.88 -1.45 1.56
CA GLU A 29 -11.58 -1.50 0.28
C GLU A 29 -10.81 -2.37 -0.72
N TYR A 30 -10.74 -3.67 -0.43
CA TYR A 30 -9.90 -4.65 -1.13
C TYR A 30 -10.02 -4.61 -2.66
N ASP A 31 -11.25 -4.57 -3.19
CA ASP A 31 -11.48 -4.60 -4.64
C ASP A 31 -11.02 -3.31 -5.32
N MET A 32 -11.24 -2.17 -4.67
CA MET A 32 -10.81 -0.87 -5.19
C MET A 32 -9.28 -0.75 -5.19
N VAL A 33 -8.64 -1.22 -4.12
CA VAL A 33 -7.18 -1.24 -4.01
C VAL A 33 -6.56 -2.15 -5.08
N LYS A 34 -7.08 -3.38 -5.25
CA LYS A 34 -6.63 -4.31 -6.30
C LYS A 34 -6.82 -3.74 -7.70
N TYR A 35 -7.94 -3.06 -7.95
CA TYR A 35 -8.17 -2.38 -9.23
C TYR A 35 -7.08 -1.33 -9.51
N TRP A 36 -6.73 -0.52 -8.52
CA TRP A 36 -5.70 0.50 -8.66
C TRP A 36 -4.30 -0.09 -8.81
N TRP A 37 -3.92 -1.09 -8.01
CA TRP A 37 -2.65 -1.80 -8.19
C TRP A 37 -2.49 -2.33 -9.60
N GLY A 38 -3.50 -3.06 -10.11
CA GLY A 38 -3.47 -3.56 -11.48
C GLY A 38 -3.42 -2.44 -12.52
N PHE A 39 -4.10 -1.31 -12.30
CA PHE A 39 -3.97 -0.14 -13.18
C PHE A 39 -2.55 0.43 -13.19
N LEU A 40 -1.94 0.61 -12.03
CA LEU A 40 -0.60 1.19 -11.89
C LEU A 40 0.47 0.25 -12.47
N GLU A 41 0.37 -1.04 -12.20
CA GLU A 41 1.26 -2.08 -12.74
C GLU A 41 1.20 -2.15 -14.27
N ARG A 42 -0.01 -2.22 -14.85
CA ARG A 42 -0.19 -2.21 -16.31
C ARG A 42 0.40 -0.97 -16.98
N HIS A 43 0.52 0.12 -16.24
CA HIS A 43 1.09 1.37 -16.75
C HIS A 43 2.52 1.63 -16.30
N GLN A 44 3.13 0.71 -15.57
CA GLN A 44 4.48 0.79 -15.01
C GLN A 44 4.69 2.03 -14.14
N VAL A 45 3.73 2.30 -13.26
CA VAL A 45 3.77 3.41 -12.30
C VAL A 45 4.11 2.85 -10.93
N SER A 46 5.24 3.25 -10.37
CA SER A 46 5.60 2.92 -8.99
C SER A 46 4.67 3.62 -7.99
N TYR A 47 4.45 2.98 -6.85
CA TYR A 47 3.56 3.48 -5.80
C TYR A 47 4.04 3.14 -4.39
N ILE A 48 3.65 3.95 -3.40
CA ILE A 48 3.95 3.76 -1.98
C ILE A 48 2.66 3.88 -1.16
N VAL A 49 2.45 2.97 -0.21
CA VAL A 49 1.27 2.97 0.67
C VAL A 49 1.41 3.97 1.82
N TRP A 50 0.32 4.60 2.20
CA TRP A 50 0.14 5.25 3.49
C TRP A 50 -0.42 4.25 4.52
N SER A 51 0.23 3.98 5.66
CA SER A 51 1.53 4.49 6.11
C SER A 51 2.28 3.52 7.01
N MET A 52 3.60 3.71 7.11
CA MET A 52 4.44 3.12 8.17
C MET A 52 4.19 3.86 9.49
N SER A 53 3.10 3.51 10.15
CA SER A 53 2.63 4.12 11.40
C SER A 53 1.97 3.06 12.29
N ASN A 54 1.92 3.33 13.59
CA ASN A 54 1.10 2.62 14.57
C ASN A 54 -0.02 3.51 15.14
N LYS A 55 -0.39 4.60 14.45
CA LYS A 55 -1.59 5.36 14.82
C LYS A 55 -2.78 4.40 14.82
N ASN A 56 -3.69 4.58 15.77
CA ASN A 56 -4.89 3.75 15.88
C ASN A 56 -5.89 4.11 14.76
N GLU A 57 -5.58 3.67 13.54
CA GLU A 57 -6.34 3.93 12.31
C GLU A 57 -6.22 2.73 11.36
N SER A 58 -7.22 2.52 10.51
CA SER A 58 -7.29 1.43 9.52
C SER A 58 -6.17 1.48 8.47
N THR A 59 -5.65 2.67 8.17
CA THR A 59 -4.58 2.87 7.17
C THR A 59 -3.17 2.59 7.70
N ALA A 60 -2.98 2.52 9.02
CA ALA A 60 -1.70 2.19 9.63
C ALA A 60 -1.32 0.74 9.36
N ILE A 61 -0.11 0.48 8.85
CA ILE A 61 0.34 -0.90 8.57
C ILE A 61 0.82 -1.66 9.81
N ILE A 62 1.02 -0.97 10.94
CA ILE A 62 1.42 -1.54 12.23
C ILE A 62 0.27 -1.37 13.25
N LYS A 63 0.04 -2.38 14.08
CA LYS A 63 -0.98 -2.33 15.15
C LYS A 63 -0.63 -1.29 16.22
N ALA A 64 -1.66 -0.64 16.76
CA ALA A 64 -1.50 0.50 17.68
C ALA A 64 -0.79 0.17 19.01
N ASN A 65 -0.80 -1.09 19.45
CA ASN A 65 -0.16 -1.54 20.67
C ASN A 65 1.30 -1.98 20.47
N CYS A 66 1.83 -1.92 19.25
CA CYS A 66 3.20 -2.33 18.94
C CYS A 66 4.16 -1.13 18.91
N THR A 67 5.43 -1.40 19.23
CA THR A 67 6.51 -0.41 19.22
C THR A 67 7.36 -0.50 17.96
N ALA A 68 8.21 0.50 17.72
CA ALA A 68 9.15 0.52 16.60
C ALA A 68 10.09 -0.70 16.58
N ALA A 69 10.42 -1.27 17.75
CA ALA A 69 11.25 -2.47 17.86
C ALA A 69 10.55 -3.76 17.39
N GLN A 70 9.22 -3.72 17.24
CA GLN A 70 8.38 -4.89 16.94
C GLN A 70 7.81 -4.87 15.52
N VAL A 71 8.19 -3.92 14.67
CA VAL A 71 7.59 -3.74 13.33
C VAL A 71 7.80 -4.91 12.37
N THR A 72 8.73 -5.81 12.67
CA THR A 72 8.99 -7.04 11.91
C THR A 72 8.24 -8.26 12.45
N GLN A 73 7.59 -8.14 13.62
CA GLN A 73 6.79 -9.21 14.21
C GLN A 73 5.47 -9.33 13.46
N GLU A 74 5.14 -10.54 13.01
CA GLU A 74 3.92 -10.77 12.22
C GLU A 74 2.66 -10.40 12.99
N GLU A 75 2.64 -10.67 14.30
CA GLU A 75 1.56 -10.28 15.20
C GLU A 75 1.38 -8.77 15.32
N CYS A 76 2.36 -7.96 14.90
CA CYS A 76 2.32 -6.50 14.92
C CYS A 76 1.87 -5.88 13.59
N ILE A 77 1.71 -6.66 12.52
CA ILE A 77 1.25 -6.16 11.23
C ILE A 77 -0.28 -6.05 11.26
N SER A 78 -0.82 -4.89 10.89
CA SER A 78 -2.27 -4.67 10.84
C SER A 78 -2.92 -5.41 9.67
N GLU A 79 -4.25 -5.40 9.60
CA GLU A 79 -4.98 -5.96 8.46
C GLU A 79 -4.59 -5.28 7.14
N SER A 80 -4.47 -3.94 7.13
CA SER A 80 -3.98 -3.16 6.00
C SER A 80 -2.53 -3.51 5.66
N GLY A 81 -1.69 -3.67 6.68
CA GLY A 81 -0.29 -4.05 6.51
C GLY A 81 -0.12 -5.43 5.89
N ILE A 82 -0.87 -6.44 6.35
CA ILE A 82 -0.84 -7.79 5.80
C ILE A 82 -1.28 -7.76 4.33
N PHE A 83 -2.39 -7.08 4.04
CA PHE A 83 -2.90 -6.98 2.68
C PHE A 83 -1.89 -6.36 1.71
N VAL A 84 -1.22 -5.28 2.11
CA VAL A 84 -0.20 -4.62 1.28
C VAL A 84 1.07 -5.46 1.18
N ARG A 85 1.55 -6.04 2.29
CA ARG A 85 2.73 -6.91 2.34
C ARG A 85 2.60 -8.07 1.38
N ASP A 86 1.47 -8.78 1.45
CA ASP A 86 1.23 -9.96 0.64
C ASP A 86 1.20 -9.61 -0.86
N HIS A 87 0.65 -8.44 -1.22
CA HIS A 87 0.71 -7.94 -2.59
C HIS A 87 2.14 -7.64 -3.03
N LEU A 88 2.93 -6.93 -2.21
CA LEU A 88 4.32 -6.58 -2.53
C LEU A 88 5.24 -7.82 -2.63
N TRP A 89 5.00 -8.84 -1.80
CA TRP A 89 5.72 -10.11 -1.83
C TRP A 89 5.31 -11.01 -2.99
N SER A 90 4.17 -10.76 -3.64
CA SER A 90 3.77 -11.49 -4.84
C SER A 90 4.63 -11.16 -6.07
N PHE A 91 5.35 -10.03 -6.05
CA PHE A 91 6.23 -9.65 -7.14
C PHE A 91 7.51 -10.48 -7.15
N ASP A 92 7.93 -10.89 -8.35
CA ASP A 92 9.28 -11.37 -8.57
C ASP A 92 10.24 -10.17 -8.47
N ASN A 93 10.75 -9.96 -7.27
CA ASN A 93 11.68 -8.88 -6.95
C ASN A 93 13.14 -9.32 -7.12
N GLY A 94 13.40 -10.51 -7.70
CA GLY A 94 14.75 -11.07 -7.82
C GLY A 94 15.40 -11.45 -6.48
N ILE A 95 14.61 -11.52 -5.40
CA ILE A 95 15.03 -11.92 -4.06
C ILE A 95 14.33 -13.24 -3.72
N ILE A 96 15.14 -14.28 -3.49
CA ILE A 96 14.68 -15.58 -3.00
C ILE A 96 14.71 -15.50 -1.46
N TYR A 97 13.56 -15.60 -0.80
CA TYR A 97 13.45 -15.73 0.65
C TYR A 97 13.70 -17.17 1.10
#